data_AF-A0A817PF42-F1
#
_entry.id   AF-A0A817PF42-F1
#
_cell.length_a   1.000
_cell.length_b   1.000
_cell.length_c   1.000
_cell.angle_alpha   90.00
_cell.angle_beta   90.00
_cell.angle_gamma   90.00
#
_symmetry.space_group_name_H-M   'P 1'
#
loop_
_entity.id
_entity.type
_entity.pdbx_description
1 polymer ?
#
loop_
_entity_poly.entity_id
_entity_poly.type
_entity_poly.pdbx_seq_one_letter_code
_entity_poly.pdbx_strand_id
1 'polypeptide(L)'
;MHRILLGGCTSAGCTYVLSKEFRTQRPPLSPDKPGSSKAWVAVFPFLVIAVVVTVTIWKRESIKQRPKPLAKYINMTDEDEKEIYAEYQELERNSIQYRQSEYESEYATYDRYANITARGPWESTAVRLHGSHRQYDYINANEIKVIYINLKHLNQCLLFKKKGLYNEKQYIACQGPLEKTCEDFWEMIIQY
;
A
#
# COMPACT_ATOMS: atom_id res chain seq x y z
N MET A 1 -8.24 12.49 42.16
CA MET A 1 -9.03 12.96 43.33
C MET A 1 -8.99 14.48 43.28
N HIS A 2 -10.03 15.31 43.32
CA HIS A 2 -11.39 15.28 43.86
C HIS A 2 -12.20 16.35 43.10
N ARG A 3 -13.42 16.02 42.64
CA ARG A 3 -14.75 16.45 43.14
C ARG A 3 -15.19 17.89 42.82
N ILE A 4 -16.31 17.89 42.09
CA ILE A 4 -17.38 18.87 41.91
C ILE A 4 -17.80 19.51 43.25
N LEU A 5 -18.10 20.81 43.23
CA LEU A 5 -18.92 21.49 44.23
C LEU A 5 -20.07 22.24 43.54
N LEU A 6 -21.29 21.75 43.81
CA LEU A 6 -22.55 22.42 43.59
C LEU A 6 -22.72 23.50 44.66
N GLY A 7 -22.93 24.75 44.25
CA GLY A 7 -23.37 25.83 45.12
C GLY A 7 -24.89 25.85 45.20
N GLY A 8 -25.42 25.53 46.39
CA GLY A 8 -26.77 25.95 46.77
C GLY A 8 -26.74 27.37 47.34
N CYS A 9 -27.90 28.02 47.38
CA CYS A 9 -28.33 28.77 48.56
C CYS A 9 -29.81 29.17 48.45
N THR A 10 -30.45 29.07 49.60
CA THR A 10 -31.87 29.16 49.92
C THR A 10 -32.26 30.54 50.45
N SER A 11 -33.57 30.71 50.64
CA SER A 11 -34.27 31.70 51.50
C SER A 11 -34.44 33.11 50.93
N ALA A 12 -35.44 33.91 51.27
CA ALA A 12 -36.82 33.78 51.73
C ALA A 12 -37.30 35.23 51.91
N GLY A 13 -38.57 35.54 51.60
CA GLY A 13 -39.22 36.75 52.09
C GLY A 13 -39.88 37.62 51.02
N CYS A 14 -41.21 37.64 51.02
CA CYS A 14 -42.07 38.82 51.16
C CYS A 14 -43.45 38.59 50.48
N THR A 15 -44.49 38.47 51.31
CA THR A 15 -45.93 38.64 51.01
C THR A 15 -46.28 40.13 51.19
N TYR A 16 -47.19 40.86 50.52
CA TYR A 16 -48.51 40.67 49.91
C TYR A 16 -48.64 41.71 48.74
N VAL A 17 -49.56 41.65 47.77
CA VAL A 17 -50.96 42.16 47.83
C VAL A 17 -51.68 41.83 46.51
N LEU A 18 -52.95 41.46 46.63
CA LEU A 18 -53.97 41.20 45.61
C LEU A 18 -54.13 42.30 44.54
N SER A 19 -54.46 41.92 43.30
CA SER A 19 -55.58 42.51 42.54
C SER A 19 -55.70 42.01 41.08
N LYS A 20 -56.89 41.46 40.80
CA LYS A 20 -57.67 41.47 39.55
C LYS A 20 -57.34 40.49 38.41
N GLU A 21 -58.41 39.79 38.07
CA GLU A 21 -58.66 38.93 36.90
C GLU A 21 -58.07 39.50 35.61
N PHE A 22 -57.35 38.67 34.85
CA PHE A 22 -57.33 38.80 33.40
C PHE A 22 -57.38 37.43 32.74
N ARG A 23 -58.37 37.31 31.85
CA ARG A 23 -58.80 36.14 31.12
C ARG A 23 -57.92 35.95 29.87
N THR A 24 -57.43 34.72 29.69
CA THR A 24 -57.03 34.03 28.43
C THR A 24 -56.00 34.68 27.49
N GLN A 25 -54.94 33.92 27.18
CA GLN A 25 -54.68 33.39 25.83
C GLN A 25 -53.66 32.23 25.91
N ARG A 26 -54.02 31.06 25.36
CA ARG A 26 -53.03 29.99 25.09
C ARG A 26 -52.22 30.41 23.85
N PRO A 27 -50.91 30.17 23.80
CA PRO A 27 -50.14 30.34 22.57
C PRO A 27 -50.64 29.35 21.50
N PRO A 28 -50.65 29.73 20.21
CA PRO A 28 -51.05 28.81 19.15
C PRO A 28 -50.06 27.65 19.03
N LEU A 29 -50.60 26.47 18.76
CA LEU A 29 -49.84 25.28 18.38
C LEU A 29 -49.01 25.58 17.12
N SER A 30 -47.73 25.24 17.17
CA SER A 30 -46.80 25.23 16.03
C SER A 30 -47.41 24.48 14.84
N PRO A 31 -47.28 24.97 13.59
CA PRO A 31 -47.72 24.21 12.44
C PRO A 31 -46.87 22.94 12.29
N ASP A 32 -47.55 21.82 12.07
CA ASP A 32 -46.96 20.53 11.73
C ASP A 32 -46.03 20.67 10.52
N LYS A 33 -44.77 20.25 10.68
CA LYS A 33 -43.84 20.15 9.54
C LYS A 33 -44.33 19.06 8.58
N PRO A 34 -44.55 19.36 7.30
CA PRO A 34 -45.02 18.37 6.34
C PRO A 34 -43.93 17.33 6.05
N GLY A 35 -44.23 16.07 6.39
CA GLY A 35 -43.86 14.85 5.66
C GLY A 35 -42.51 14.80 4.94
N SER A 36 -41.41 14.73 5.70
CA SER A 36 -40.07 14.41 5.17
C SER A 36 -39.85 12.91 4.86
N SER A 37 -40.86 12.05 5.02
CA SER A 37 -40.71 10.59 4.88
C SER A 37 -40.86 10.05 3.45
N LYS A 38 -41.49 10.78 2.53
CA LYS A 38 -41.80 10.25 1.18
C LYS A 38 -40.65 10.38 0.17
N ALA A 39 -39.76 11.35 0.34
CA ALA A 39 -38.60 11.52 -0.54
C ALA A 39 -37.61 10.34 -0.44
N TRP A 40 -37.43 9.78 0.75
CA TRP A 40 -36.56 8.65 0.98
C TRP A 40 -37.02 7.37 0.26
N VAL A 41 -38.33 7.17 0.11
CA VAL A 41 -38.89 5.99 -0.58
C VAL A 41 -38.51 5.97 -2.06
N ALA A 42 -38.41 7.13 -2.70
CA ALA A 42 -38.01 7.25 -4.11
C ALA A 42 -36.48 7.19 -4.29
N VAL A 43 -35.70 7.74 -3.36
CA VAL A 43 -34.23 7.82 -3.46
C VAL A 43 -33.53 6.51 -3.06
N PHE A 44 -34.12 5.75 -2.13
CA PHE A 44 -33.56 4.50 -1.62
C PHE A 44 -33.29 3.43 -2.71
N PRO A 45 -34.20 3.12 -3.66
CA PRO A 45 -33.91 2.14 -4.71
C PRO A 45 -32.76 2.57 -5.64
N PHE A 46 -32.63 3.86 -5.95
CA PHE A 46 -31.50 4.35 -6.75
C PHE A 46 -30.16 4.24 -6.01
N LEU A 47 -30.14 4.51 -4.70
CA LEU A 47 -28.95 4.29 -3.87
C LEU A 47 -28.57 2.81 -3.80
N VAL A 48 -29.54 1.91 -3.64
CA VAL A 48 -29.28 0.46 -3.62
C VAL A 48 -28.71 0.00 -4.97
N ILE A 49 -29.27 0.45 -6.09
CA ILE A 49 -28.76 0.13 -7.43
C ILE A 49 -27.34 0.69 -7.61
N ALA A 50 -27.08 1.94 -7.21
CA ALA A 50 -25.75 2.53 -7.30
C ALA A 50 -24.71 1.75 -6.46
N VAL A 51 -25.09 1.28 -5.27
CA VAL A 51 -24.25 0.43 -4.42
C VAL A 51 -24.01 -0.93 -5.09
N VAL A 52 -25.03 -1.57 -5.66
CA VAL A 52 -24.86 -2.86 -6.35
C VAL A 52 -23.96 -2.72 -7.58
N VAL A 53 -24.14 -1.66 -8.38
CA VAL A 53 -23.32 -1.37 -9.56
C VAL A 53 -21.87 -1.09 -9.17
N THR A 54 -21.63 -0.26 -8.15
CA THR A 54 -20.27 0.00 -7.67
C THR A 54 -19.61 -1.25 -7.09
N VAL A 55 -20.33 -2.06 -6.32
CA VAL A 55 -19.81 -3.35 -5.79
C VAL A 55 -19.49 -4.34 -6.91
N THR A 56 -20.32 -4.41 -7.95
CA THR A 56 -20.10 -5.32 -9.08
C THR A 56 -18.93 -4.88 -9.96
N ILE A 57 -18.79 -3.58 -10.22
CA ILE A 57 -17.60 -3.02 -10.90
C ILE A 57 -16.35 -3.33 -10.08
N TRP A 58 -16.36 -3.02 -8.79
CA TRP A 58 -15.23 -3.27 -7.89
C TRP A 58 -14.88 -4.76 -7.79
N LYS A 59 -15.89 -5.64 -7.74
CA LYS A 59 -15.70 -7.10 -7.76
C LYS A 59 -15.08 -7.57 -9.07
N ARG A 60 -15.50 -7.02 -10.21
CA ARG A 60 -14.93 -7.37 -11.52
C ARG A 60 -13.47 -6.93 -11.63
N GLU A 61 -13.16 -5.76 -11.12
CA GLU A 61 -11.81 -5.18 -11.17
C GLU A 61 -10.86 -5.90 -10.22
N SER A 62 -11.31 -6.24 -9.01
CA SER A 62 -10.54 -7.05 -8.06
C SER A 62 -10.30 -8.50 -8.53
N ILE A 63 -11.21 -9.08 -9.33
CA ILE A 63 -10.99 -10.41 -9.94
C ILE A 63 -9.88 -10.35 -10.98
N LYS A 64 -9.77 -9.27 -11.78
CA LYS A 64 -8.67 -9.11 -12.75
C LYS A 64 -7.30 -9.03 -12.09
N GLN A 65 -7.22 -8.54 -10.86
CA GLN A 65 -5.98 -8.45 -10.10
C GLN A 65 -5.60 -9.75 -9.37
N ARG A 66 -6.42 -10.81 -9.43
CA ARG A 66 -6.08 -12.07 -8.77
C ARG A 66 -5.00 -12.80 -9.57
N PRO A 67 -3.96 -13.33 -8.89
CA PRO A 67 -3.00 -14.18 -9.56
C PRO A 67 -3.75 -15.38 -10.17
N LYS A 68 -3.44 -15.69 -11.43
CA LYS A 68 -3.99 -16.87 -12.10
C LYS A 68 -3.57 -18.11 -11.31
N PRO A 69 -4.48 -19.06 -11.07
CA PRO A 69 -4.15 -20.24 -10.28
C PRO A 69 -3.03 -21.01 -10.98
N LEU A 70 -1.97 -21.38 -10.24
CA LEU A 70 -0.84 -22.14 -10.76
C LEU A 70 -1.28 -23.44 -11.45
N ALA A 71 -2.39 -24.02 -11.01
CA ALA A 71 -3.00 -25.22 -11.58
C ALA A 71 -3.33 -25.08 -13.08
N LYS A 72 -3.55 -23.86 -13.58
CA LYS A 72 -3.75 -23.58 -15.01
C LYS A 72 -2.54 -24.02 -15.84
N TYR A 73 -1.34 -23.83 -15.31
CA TYR A 73 -0.08 -24.07 -16.03
C TYR A 73 0.45 -25.50 -15.88
N ILE A 74 -0.23 -26.37 -15.13
CA ILE A 74 0.14 -27.79 -15.04
C ILE A 74 -0.08 -28.50 -16.39
N ASN A 75 -1.15 -28.13 -17.09
CA ASN A 75 -1.47 -28.59 -18.44
C ASN A 75 -1.42 -27.40 -19.40
N MET A 76 -0.24 -26.77 -19.50
CA MET A 76 -0.03 -25.58 -20.31
C MET A 76 -0.33 -25.85 -21.79
N THR A 77 -1.16 -25.02 -22.39
CA THR A 77 -1.43 -25.05 -23.84
C THR A 77 -0.51 -24.09 -24.59
N ASP A 78 -0.39 -24.22 -25.91
CA ASP A 78 0.37 -23.29 -26.75
C ASP A 78 -0.11 -21.83 -26.61
N GLU A 79 -1.41 -21.63 -26.39
CA GLU A 79 -1.98 -20.29 -26.16
C GLU A 79 -1.58 -19.73 -24.79
N ASP A 80 -1.42 -20.56 -23.77
CA ASP A 80 -0.91 -20.15 -22.46
C ASP A 80 0.57 -19.77 -22.53
N GLU A 81 1.37 -20.49 -23.32
CA GLU A 81 2.77 -20.17 -23.57
C GLU A 81 2.92 -18.82 -24.28
N LYS A 82 2.10 -18.56 -25.32
CA LYS A 82 2.04 -17.25 -25.98
C LYS A 82 1.69 -16.12 -25.01
N GLU A 83 0.75 -16.37 -24.10
CA GLU A 83 0.36 -15.40 -23.08
C GLU A 83 1.52 -15.09 -22.12
N ILE A 84 2.22 -16.12 -21.63
CA ILE A 84 3.41 -15.95 -20.78
C ILE A 84 4.52 -15.20 -21.53
N TYR A 85 4.72 -15.51 -22.82
CA TYR A 85 5.72 -14.85 -23.64
C TYR A 85 5.38 -13.36 -23.84
N ALA A 86 4.12 -13.02 -24.05
CA ALA A 86 3.68 -11.63 -24.14
C ALA A 86 3.94 -10.85 -22.83
N GLU A 87 3.68 -11.47 -21.68
CA GLU A 87 3.98 -10.91 -20.36
C GLU A 87 5.50 -10.72 -20.17
N TYR A 88 6.32 -11.70 -20.55
CA TYR A 88 7.77 -11.59 -20.53
C TYR A 88 8.28 -10.43 -21.39
N GLN A 89 7.75 -10.30 -22.61
CA GLN A 89 8.12 -9.22 -23.53
C GLN A 89 7.73 -7.83 -23.00
N GLU A 90 6.63 -7.73 -22.24
CA GLU A 90 6.25 -6.49 -21.56
C GLU A 90 7.20 -6.15 -20.40
N LEU A 91 7.58 -7.14 -19.58
CA LEU A 91 8.59 -6.96 -18.53
C LEU A 91 9.93 -6.52 -19.12
N GLU A 92 10.34 -7.13 -20.23
CA GLU A 92 11.57 -6.77 -20.93
C GLU A 92 11.53 -5.31 -21.38
N ARG A 93 10.45 -4.86 -22.05
CA ARG A 93 10.28 -3.45 -22.44
C ARG A 93 10.36 -2.48 -21.24
N ASN A 94 9.68 -2.81 -20.15
CA ASN A 94 9.68 -1.99 -18.95
C ASN A 94 11.06 -1.94 -18.27
N SER A 95 11.81 -3.05 -18.31
CA SER A 95 13.17 -3.12 -17.76
C SER A 95 14.21 -2.39 -18.62
N ILE A 96 14.06 -2.41 -19.96
CA ILE A 96 14.97 -1.78 -20.92
C ILE A 96 14.89 -0.25 -20.83
N GLN A 97 13.75 0.31 -20.43
CA GLN A 97 13.63 1.76 -20.19
C GLN A 97 14.66 2.29 -19.18
N TYR A 98 15.14 1.45 -18.26
CA TYR A 98 16.18 1.81 -17.29
C TYR A 98 17.61 1.59 -17.80
N ARG A 99 17.81 0.89 -18.92
CA ARG A 99 19.12 0.45 -19.42
C ARG A 99 19.91 1.56 -20.16
N GLN A 100 19.27 2.67 -20.55
CA GLN A 100 19.76 3.57 -21.61
C GLN A 100 20.82 4.62 -21.24
N SER A 101 21.52 4.52 -20.12
CA SER A 101 22.79 5.24 -19.98
C SER A 101 23.93 4.28 -20.29
N GLU A 102 24.66 4.50 -21.39
CA GLU A 102 26.00 3.94 -21.57
C GLU A 102 26.85 4.39 -20.39
N TYR A 103 26.96 3.53 -19.39
CA TYR A 103 27.75 3.78 -18.21
C TYR A 103 29.08 3.07 -18.38
N GLU A 104 30.07 3.80 -18.89
CA GLU A 104 31.44 3.33 -18.89
C GLU A 104 31.98 3.48 -17.46
N SER A 105 31.99 2.37 -16.72
CA SER A 105 32.44 2.39 -15.34
C SER A 105 33.96 2.18 -15.27
N GLU A 106 34.62 2.95 -14.40
CA GLU A 106 35.99 2.67 -13.96
C GLU A 106 36.16 1.26 -13.36
N TYR A 107 35.04 0.63 -13.02
CA TYR A 107 34.91 -0.71 -12.47
C TYR A 107 34.69 -1.80 -13.52
N ALA A 108 34.71 -1.50 -14.81
CA ALA A 108 34.43 -2.47 -15.87
C ALA A 108 35.30 -3.72 -15.78
N THR A 109 36.51 -3.58 -15.21
CA THR A 109 37.41 -4.71 -15.01
C THR A 109 36.98 -5.64 -13.87
N TYR A 110 36.18 -5.17 -12.90
CA TYR A 110 35.65 -5.94 -11.77
C TYR A 110 34.37 -6.71 -12.13
N ASP A 111 33.77 -6.40 -13.29
CA ASP A 111 32.62 -7.11 -13.83
C ASP A 111 33.07 -8.29 -14.69
N ARG A 112 32.44 -9.45 -14.50
CA ARG A 112 32.70 -10.65 -15.32
C ARG A 112 32.18 -10.45 -16.74
N TYR A 113 31.06 -9.77 -16.89
CA TYR A 113 30.42 -9.48 -18.17
C TYR A 113 30.16 -7.99 -18.28
N ALA A 114 30.68 -7.36 -19.33
CA ALA A 114 30.58 -5.91 -19.53
C ALA A 114 29.13 -5.39 -19.61
N ASN A 115 28.19 -6.25 -20.01
CA ASN A 115 26.77 -5.93 -20.12
C ASN A 115 25.95 -6.31 -18.87
N ILE A 116 26.58 -6.78 -17.80
CA ILE A 116 25.93 -7.13 -16.52
C ILE A 116 26.69 -6.42 -15.41
N THR A 117 26.14 -5.32 -14.91
CA THR A 117 26.76 -4.49 -13.88
C THR A 117 25.77 -4.12 -12.79
N ALA A 118 26.26 -4.02 -11.55
CA ALA A 118 25.48 -3.53 -10.41
C ALA A 118 25.36 -1.99 -10.38
N ARG A 119 26.15 -1.29 -11.20
CA ARG A 119 26.15 0.18 -11.30
C ARG A 119 25.21 0.70 -12.40
N GLY A 120 25.17 2.02 -12.55
CA GLY A 120 24.27 2.72 -13.45
C GLY A 120 22.84 2.75 -12.89
N PRO A 121 21.82 2.27 -13.61
CA PRO A 121 20.42 2.39 -13.17
C PRO A 121 20.10 1.61 -11.89
N TRP A 122 20.92 0.62 -11.54
CA TRP A 122 20.73 -0.25 -10.38
C TRP A 122 21.56 0.17 -9.16
N GLU A 123 22.24 1.33 -9.22
CA GLU A 123 23.13 1.79 -8.15
C GLU A 123 22.42 1.93 -6.79
N SER A 124 21.12 2.23 -6.79
CA SER A 124 20.32 2.34 -5.57
C SER A 124 20.17 1.03 -4.77
N THR A 125 20.42 -0.11 -5.39
CA THR A 125 20.38 -1.43 -4.74
C THR A 125 21.73 -2.13 -4.74
N ALA A 126 22.80 -1.48 -5.21
CA ALA A 126 24.13 -2.07 -5.26
C ALA A 126 24.70 -2.27 -3.85
N VAL A 127 25.36 -3.41 -3.63
CA VAL A 127 26.07 -3.70 -2.39
C VAL A 127 27.34 -2.84 -2.33
N ARG A 128 27.61 -2.25 -1.16
CA ARG A 128 28.79 -1.40 -0.91
C ARG A 128 29.64 -2.00 0.19
N LEU A 129 30.91 -2.23 -0.12
CA LEU A 129 31.87 -2.78 0.82
C LEU A 129 32.53 -1.65 1.62
N HIS A 130 32.70 -1.86 2.92
CA HIS A 130 33.29 -0.89 3.83
C HIS A 130 34.68 -1.35 4.28
N GLY A 131 35.68 -0.46 4.28
CA GLY A 131 37.03 -0.76 4.78
C GLY A 131 38.08 0.28 4.39
N SER A 132 39.05 0.53 5.27
CA SER A 132 40.07 1.58 5.10
C SER A 132 41.25 1.19 4.18
N HIS A 133 41.39 -0.09 3.82
CA HIS A 133 42.52 -0.60 3.03
C HIS A 133 42.23 -0.68 1.52
N ARG A 134 41.07 -0.21 1.07
CA ARG A 134 40.59 -0.43 -0.30
C ARG A 134 40.59 0.84 -1.13
N GLN A 135 40.88 0.67 -2.42
CA GLN A 135 40.79 1.74 -3.39
C GLN A 135 39.32 2.05 -3.76
N TYR A 136 38.44 1.05 -3.66
CA TYR A 136 37.05 1.13 -4.12
C TYR A 136 36.08 0.37 -3.20
N ASP A 137 34.82 0.82 -3.15
CA ASP A 137 33.71 0.22 -2.37
C ASP A 137 32.89 -0.81 -3.17
N TYR A 138 33.40 -1.26 -4.32
CA TYR A 138 32.62 -1.90 -5.36
C TYR A 138 32.73 -3.44 -5.37
N ILE A 139 31.57 -4.08 -5.49
CA ILE A 139 31.42 -5.46 -5.97
C ILE A 139 30.18 -5.54 -6.85
N ASN A 140 30.20 -6.38 -7.89
CA ASN A 140 29.05 -6.59 -8.76
C ASN A 140 28.00 -7.47 -8.08
N ALA A 141 27.21 -6.84 -7.22
CA ALA A 141 26.12 -7.43 -6.48
C ALA A 141 25.03 -6.40 -6.17
N ASN A 142 23.76 -6.85 -6.13
CA ASN A 142 22.61 -6.04 -5.75
C ASN A 142 21.75 -6.75 -4.70
N GLU A 143 21.17 -5.96 -3.80
CA GLU A 143 20.13 -6.41 -2.87
C GLU A 143 18.82 -6.64 -3.62
N ILE A 144 18.25 -7.84 -3.47
CA ILE A 144 16.96 -8.25 -4.01
C ILE A 144 15.96 -8.39 -2.86
N LYS A 145 14.91 -7.58 -2.91
CA LYS A 145 13.78 -7.68 -1.98
C LYS A 145 12.72 -8.60 -2.57
N VAL A 146 12.48 -9.73 -1.92
CA VAL A 146 11.40 -10.65 -2.30
C VAL A 146 10.22 -10.45 -1.37
N ILE A 147 9.12 -9.99 -1.95
CA ILE A 147 7.86 -9.76 -1.24
C ILE A 147 6.99 -11.01 -1.39
N TYR A 148 6.81 -11.76 -0.31
CA TYR A 148 5.86 -12.87 -0.27
C TYR A 148 4.47 -12.37 0.11
N ILE A 149 3.49 -12.57 -0.76
CA ILE A 149 2.08 -12.31 -0.45
C ILE A 149 1.42 -13.63 -0.08
N ASN A 150 1.01 -13.76 1.18
CA ASN A 150 0.22 -14.91 1.59
C ASN A 150 -1.21 -14.78 1.04
N LEU A 151 -1.54 -15.60 0.04
CA LEU A 151 -2.81 -15.57 -0.67
C LEU A 151 -4.03 -15.88 0.22
N LYS A 152 -3.85 -16.46 1.43
CA LYS A 152 -4.96 -16.64 2.39
C LYS A 152 -5.48 -15.31 2.96
N HIS A 153 -4.67 -14.25 2.90
CA HIS A 153 -5.04 -12.91 3.37
C HIS A 153 -5.32 -11.91 2.23
N LEU A 154 -5.47 -12.38 0.98
CA LEU A 154 -5.63 -11.49 -0.18
C LEU A 154 -6.87 -10.59 -0.09
N ASN A 155 -7.95 -11.08 0.54
CA ASN A 155 -9.17 -10.30 0.76
C ASN A 155 -8.95 -9.13 1.74
N GLN A 156 -7.86 -9.16 2.51
CA GLN A 156 -7.42 -8.06 3.37
C GLN A 156 -6.44 -7.13 2.65
N CYS A 157 -5.62 -7.61 1.70
CA CYS A 157 -4.53 -6.85 1.06
C CYS A 157 -4.91 -5.49 0.44
N LEU A 158 -6.16 -5.27 0.03
CA LEU A 158 -6.60 -3.97 -0.49
C LEU A 158 -6.63 -2.85 0.57
N LEU A 159 -6.49 -3.17 1.86
CA LEU A 159 -6.46 -2.20 2.97
C LEU A 159 -5.07 -1.97 3.59
N PHE A 160 -4.04 -2.76 3.25
CA PHE A 160 -2.79 -2.78 4.03
C PHE A 160 -1.64 -2.06 3.35
N LYS A 161 -1.80 -0.73 3.22
CA LYS A 161 -0.67 0.21 3.09
C LYS A 161 0.04 0.45 4.44
N LYS A 162 -0.36 -0.23 5.52
CA LYS A 162 0.10 0.01 6.88
C LYS A 162 0.75 -1.25 7.47
N LYS A 163 2.08 -1.28 7.40
CA LYS A 163 3.06 -2.03 8.20
C LYS A 163 2.69 -3.48 8.60
N GLY A 164 3.38 -4.45 8.01
CA GLY A 164 3.72 -5.69 8.72
C GLY A 164 3.14 -7.01 8.19
N LEU A 165 2.58 -7.07 6.97
CA LEU A 165 2.10 -8.35 6.41
C LEU A 165 3.09 -9.04 5.46
N TYR A 166 4.24 -8.42 5.19
CA TYR A 166 5.28 -8.98 4.34
C TYR A 166 6.43 -9.47 5.22
N ASN A 167 6.73 -10.76 5.13
CA ASN A 167 8.05 -11.26 5.52
C ASN A 167 8.98 -10.88 4.36
N GLU A 168 9.62 -9.71 4.45
CA GLU A 168 10.64 -9.32 3.49
C GLU A 168 11.85 -10.22 3.70
N LYS A 169 12.11 -11.11 2.73
CA LYS A 169 13.41 -11.76 2.63
C LYS A 169 14.26 -10.91 1.71
N GLN A 170 15.43 -10.53 2.21
CA GLN A 170 16.44 -9.82 1.45
C GLN A 170 17.49 -10.85 1.04
N TYR A 171 17.83 -10.83 -0.24
CA TYR A 171 18.88 -11.66 -0.80
C TYR A 171 19.91 -10.75 -1.46
N ILE A 172 21.14 -11.24 -1.59
CA ILE A 172 22.15 -10.60 -2.41
C ILE A 172 22.32 -11.47 -3.66
N ALA A 173 22.08 -10.89 -4.83
CA ALA A 173 22.45 -11.49 -6.10
C ALA A 173 23.77 -10.91 -6.54
N CYS A 174 24.75 -11.76 -6.81
CA CYS A 174 26.08 -11.37 -7.22
C CYS A 174 26.57 -12.25 -8.38
N GLN A 175 27.55 -11.76 -9.13
CA GLN A 175 28.26 -12.59 -10.09
C GLN A 175 29.11 -13.66 -9.39
N GLY A 176 29.48 -14.72 -10.10
CA GLY A 176 30.54 -15.61 -9.64
C GLY A 176 31.88 -14.85 -9.55
N PRO A 177 32.60 -14.87 -8.42
CA PRO A 177 33.77 -14.01 -8.20
C PRO A 177 34.87 -14.28 -9.23
N LEU A 178 35.54 -13.22 -9.68
CA LEU A 178 36.76 -13.30 -10.47
C LEU A 178 37.95 -13.51 -9.54
N GLU A 179 39.08 -13.98 -10.07
CA GLU A 179 40.30 -14.19 -9.27
C GLU A 179 40.67 -12.96 -8.42
N LYS A 180 40.62 -11.77 -9.00
CA LYS A 180 40.91 -10.50 -8.32
C LYS A 180 39.79 -9.96 -7.42
N THR A 181 38.57 -10.50 -7.50
CA THR A 181 37.42 -10.05 -6.68
C THR A 181 37.02 -11.12 -5.66
N CYS A 182 37.83 -12.18 -5.48
CA CYS A 182 37.57 -13.23 -4.50
C CYS A 182 37.62 -12.69 -3.07
N GLU A 183 38.58 -11.81 -2.77
CA GLU A 183 38.68 -11.16 -1.46
C GLU A 183 37.46 -10.27 -1.20
N ASP A 184 37.05 -9.45 -2.18
CA ASP A 184 35.85 -8.62 -2.12
C ASP A 184 34.58 -9.45 -1.86
N PHE A 185 34.47 -10.61 -2.50
CA PHE A 185 33.35 -11.52 -2.32
C PHE A 185 33.28 -12.09 -0.89
N TRP A 186 34.41 -12.48 -0.32
CA TRP A 186 34.42 -12.96 1.07
C TRP A 186 34.18 -11.83 2.06
N GLU A 187 34.68 -10.63 1.81
CA GLU A 187 34.36 -9.47 2.63
C GLU A 187 32.87 -9.11 2.58
N MET A 188 32.23 -9.22 1.41
CA MET A 188 30.78 -9.07 1.29
C MET A 188 30.04 -10.03 2.23
N ILE A 189 30.44 -11.31 2.27
CA ILE A 189 29.85 -12.34 3.15
C ILE A 189 30.08 -12.03 4.63
N ILE A 190 31.20 -11.40 4.98
CA ILE A 190 31.49 -11.05 6.37
C ILE A 190 30.65 -9.85 6.82
N GLN A 191 30.37 -8.91 5.92
CA GLN A 191 29.67 -7.66 6.23
C GLN A 191 28.13 -7.77 6.24
N TYR A 192 27.56 -8.75 5.52
CA TYR A 192 26.11 -8.92 5.30
C TYR A 192 25.60 -10.28 5.76
#